data_AF-A0A354I7P7-F1
#
_entry.id   AF-A0A354I7P7-F1
#
_cell.length_a   1.000
_cell.length_b   1.000
_cell.length_c   1.000
_cell.angle_alpha   90.00
_cell.angle_beta   90.00
_cell.angle_gamma   90.00
#
_symmetry.space_group_name_H-M   'P 1'
#
loop_
_entity.id
_entity.type
_entity.pdbx_description
1 polymer ?
#
loop_
_entity_poly.entity_id
_entity_poly.type
_entity_poly.pdbx_seq_one_letter_code
_entity_poly.pdbx_strand_id
1 'polypeptide(L)'
;MIRKLLKKILGENFTKSNAKLASVNFGIILLMFLFSSIMIFFLPEEIPILHNGATEYPIPTTLGAWLFPIIALIVNISFIKQNRLTKMNSIILAILLVIMVVFYISLM
;
A
#
# COMPACT_ATOMS: atom_id res chain seq x y z
N MET A 1 -6.38 21.28 9.61
CA MET A 1 -7.62 20.75 8.98
C MET A 1 -7.59 19.23 8.81
N ILE A 2 -6.54 18.67 8.19
CA ILE A 2 -6.36 17.22 7.97
C ILE A 2 -6.58 16.37 9.23
N ARG A 3 -6.05 16.79 10.40
CA ARG A 3 -6.20 16.02 11.65
C ARG A 3 -7.68 15.83 12.07
N LYS A 4 -8.53 16.84 11.89
CA LYS A 4 -9.98 16.74 12.21
C LYS A 4 -10.68 15.78 11.25
N LEU A 5 -10.31 15.83 9.97
CA LEU A 5 -10.85 14.97 8.92
C LEU A 5 -10.44 13.50 9.14
N LEU A 6 -9.17 13.25 9.44
CA LEU A 6 -8.66 11.94 9.82
C LEU A 6 -9.36 11.40 11.07
N LYS A 7 -9.55 12.22 12.12
CA LYS A 7 -10.28 11.79 13.32
C LYS A 7 -11.74 11.44 13.02
N LYS A 8 -12.39 12.15 12.09
CA LYS A 8 -13.76 11.83 11.63
C LYS A 8 -13.85 10.50 10.87
N ILE A 9 -12.86 10.20 10.01
CA ILE A 9 -12.84 8.96 9.21
C ILE A 9 -12.36 7.75 10.02
N LEU A 10 -11.39 7.96 10.91
CA LEU A 10 -10.66 6.89 11.60
C LEU A 10 -11.15 6.64 13.02
N GLY A 11 -12.04 7.49 13.54
CA GLY A 11 -12.65 7.36 14.87
C GLY A 11 -11.79 7.93 16.00
N GLU A 12 -12.29 7.76 17.23
CA GLU A 12 -11.68 8.35 18.43
C GLU A 12 -10.30 7.76 18.78
N ASN A 13 -10.01 6.56 18.29
CA ASN A 13 -8.74 5.84 18.47
C ASN A 13 -7.53 6.54 17.81
N PHE A 14 -7.76 7.61 17.04
CA PHE A 14 -6.71 8.46 16.49
C PHE A 14 -6.14 9.43 17.56
N THR A 15 -5.15 8.94 18.32
CA THR A 15 -4.45 9.70 19.36
C THR A 15 -3.25 10.49 18.82
N LYS A 16 -2.65 11.36 19.66
CA LYS A 16 -1.50 12.22 19.28
C LYS A 16 -0.23 11.41 18.97
N SER A 17 -0.01 10.30 19.68
CA SER A 17 1.10 9.37 19.43
C SER A 17 0.91 8.63 18.10
N ASN A 18 -0.28 8.08 17.87
CA ASN A 18 -0.63 7.38 16.64
C ASN A 18 -0.62 8.31 15.42
N ALA A 19 -0.87 9.60 15.59
CA ALA A 19 -0.90 10.55 14.49
C ALA A 19 0.43 10.65 13.73
N LYS A 20 1.58 10.57 14.44
CA LYS A 20 2.89 10.60 13.79
C LYS A 20 3.11 9.35 12.94
N LEU A 21 2.88 8.17 13.52
CA LEU A 21 3.05 6.90 12.81
C LEU A 21 2.05 6.75 11.65
N ALA A 22 0.79 7.14 11.85
CA ALA A 22 -0.20 7.15 10.79
C ALA A 22 0.22 8.07 9.63
N SER A 23 0.74 9.27 9.93
CA SER A 23 1.24 10.19 8.90
C SER A 23 2.40 9.59 8.11
N VAL A 24 3.34 8.90 8.77
CA VAL A 24 4.44 8.20 8.09
C VAL A 24 3.89 7.08 7.20
N ASN A 25 3.01 6.24 7.72
CA ASN A 25 2.41 5.15 6.96
C ASN A 25 1.64 5.66 5.74
N PHE A 26 0.84 6.71 5.89
CA PHE A 26 0.15 7.34 4.77
C PHE A 26 1.13 7.93 3.75
N GLY A 27 2.24 8.52 4.18
CA GLY A 27 3.31 8.97 3.29
C GLY A 27 3.91 7.82 2.46
N ILE A 28 4.21 6.69 3.10
CA ILE A 28 4.72 5.49 2.40
C ILE A 28 3.68 4.96 1.40
N ILE A 29 2.42 4.85 1.81
CA ILE A 29 1.33 4.37 0.94
C ILE A 29 1.13 5.32 -0.25
N LEU A 30 1.24 6.63 -0.04
CA LEU A 30 1.17 7.62 -1.13
C LEU A 30 2.33 7.47 -2.11
N LEU A 31 3.54 7.18 -1.62
CA LEU A 31 4.68 6.83 -2.48
C LEU A 31 4.39 5.53 -3.27
N MET A 32 3.78 4.52 -2.65
CA MET A 32 3.38 3.29 -3.36
C MET A 32 2.43 3.63 -4.53
N PHE A 33 1.40 4.46 -4.29
CA PHE A 33 0.51 4.91 -5.38
C PHE A 33 1.25 5.68 -6.47
N LEU A 34 2.18 6.55 -6.10
CA LEU A 34 2.97 7.33 -7.06
C LEU A 34 3.82 6.41 -7.94
N PHE A 35 4.57 5.49 -7.33
CA PHE A 35 5.39 4.52 -8.07
C PHE A 35 4.52 3.64 -8.96
N SER A 36 3.42 3.08 -8.45
CA SER A 36 2.48 2.31 -9.26
C SER A 36 1.95 3.10 -10.46
N SER A 37 1.56 4.37 -10.25
CA SER A 37 1.02 5.22 -11.33
C SER A 37 2.03 5.49 -12.43
N ILE A 38 3.32 5.65 -12.07
CA ILE A 38 4.40 5.84 -13.04
C ILE A 38 4.73 4.52 -13.75
N MET A 39 4.84 3.42 -12.99
CA MET A 39 5.27 2.12 -13.51
C MET A 39 4.24 1.49 -14.46
N ILE A 40 2.95 1.81 -14.33
CA ILE A 40 1.90 1.31 -15.26
C ILE A 40 2.24 1.57 -16.73
N PHE A 41 2.91 2.67 -17.06
CA PHE A 41 3.28 2.99 -18.44
C PHE A 41 4.43 2.12 -19.00
N PHE A 42 5.13 1.41 -18.12
CA PHE A 42 6.30 0.60 -18.44
C PHE A 42 6.08 -0.89 -18.25
N LEU A 43 5.02 -1.28 -17.55
CA LEU A 43 4.65 -2.67 -17.29
C LEU A 43 3.99 -3.30 -18.53
N PRO A 44 4.05 -4.64 -18.68
CA PRO A 44 3.32 -5.37 -19.72
C PRO A 44 1.80 -5.12 -19.62
N GLU A 45 1.00 -5.52 -20.61
CA GLU A 45 -0.46 -5.35 -20.53
C GLU A 45 -1.08 -6.17 -19.38
N GLU A 46 -0.49 -7.33 -19.09
CA GLU A 46 -0.92 -8.23 -18.04
C GLU A 46 0.24 -8.68 -17.14
N ILE A 47 -0.04 -8.87 -15.85
CA ILE A 47 0.94 -9.30 -14.84
C ILE A 47 0.54 -10.68 -14.31
N PRO A 48 1.43 -11.68 -14.33
CA PRO A 48 1.20 -12.96 -13.68
C PRO A 48 1.31 -12.79 -12.16
N ILE A 49 0.21 -12.98 -11.43
CA ILE A 49 0.22 -12.93 -9.95
C ILE A 49 0.16 -14.31 -9.32
N LEU A 50 -0.43 -15.28 -10.03
CA LEU A 50 -0.64 -16.62 -9.53
C LEU A 50 -0.31 -17.62 -10.64
N HIS A 51 0.33 -18.71 -10.26
CA HIS A 51 0.59 -19.82 -11.14
C HIS A 51 0.13 -21.13 -10.49
N ASN A 52 -0.41 -22.04 -11.31
CA ASN A 52 -0.71 -23.41 -10.91
C ASN A 52 -0.07 -24.37 -11.92
N GLY A 53 1.09 -24.92 -11.57
CA GLY A 53 1.91 -25.68 -12.49
C GLY A 53 2.31 -24.82 -13.70
N ALA A 54 1.92 -25.25 -14.90
CA ALA A 54 2.16 -24.54 -16.16
C ALA A 54 1.10 -23.46 -16.48
N THR A 55 0.08 -23.30 -15.65
CA THR A 55 -1.02 -22.36 -15.91
C THR A 55 -0.77 -21.06 -15.18
N GLU A 56 -0.67 -19.95 -15.92
CA GLU A 56 -0.60 -18.61 -15.36
C GLU A 56 -2.00 -17.98 -15.30
N TYR A 57 -2.27 -17.25 -14.22
CA TYR A 57 -3.47 -16.43 -14.07
C TYR A 57 -3.06 -14.97 -14.11
N PRO A 58 -2.90 -14.40 -15.31
CA PRO A 58 -2.54 -13.00 -15.45
C PRO A 58 -3.73 -12.11 -15.10
N ILE A 59 -3.43 -10.90 -14.65
CA ILE A 59 -4.43 -9.84 -14.51
C ILE A 59 -4.00 -8.60 -15.27
N PRO A 60 -4.95 -7.73 -15.66
CA PRO A 60 -4.61 -6.42 -16.21
C PRO A 60 -3.65 -5.67 -15.29
N THR A 61 -2.60 -5.08 -15.86
CA THR A 61 -1.60 -4.28 -15.15
C THR A 61 -2.23 -3.14 -14.37
N THR A 62 -3.29 -2.54 -14.89
CA THR A 62 -4.06 -1.50 -14.21
C THR A 62 -4.70 -1.99 -12.90
N LEU A 63 -4.99 -3.27 -12.75
CA LEU A 63 -5.43 -3.83 -11.47
C LEU A 63 -4.24 -4.25 -10.61
N GLY A 64 -3.24 -4.91 -11.22
CA GLY A 64 -2.08 -5.44 -10.48
C GLY A 64 -1.23 -4.36 -9.84
N ALA A 65 -0.98 -3.27 -10.57
CA ALA A 65 -0.19 -2.16 -10.08
C ALA A 65 -0.84 -1.45 -8.87
N TRP A 66 -2.17 -1.46 -8.77
CA TRP A 66 -2.91 -0.81 -7.69
C TRP A 66 -3.14 -1.74 -6.49
N LEU A 67 -2.92 -3.04 -6.65
CA LEU A 67 -3.23 -4.05 -5.64
C LEU A 67 -2.46 -3.81 -4.34
N PHE A 68 -1.13 -3.69 -4.41
CA PHE A 68 -0.28 -3.42 -3.24
C PHE A 68 -0.64 -2.13 -2.48
N PRO A 69 -0.73 -0.95 -3.11
CA PRO A 69 -1.07 0.27 -2.39
C PRO A 69 -2.50 0.26 -1.80
N ILE A 70 -3.47 -0.36 -2.48
CA ILE A 70 -4.84 -0.48 -1.95
C ILE A 70 -4.87 -1.38 -0.71
N ILE A 71 -4.23 -2.55 -0.75
CA ILE A 71 -4.17 -3.47 0.40
C ILE A 71 -3.47 -2.77 1.57
N ALA A 72 -2.34 -2.11 1.32
CA ALA A 72 -1.61 -1.36 2.34
C ALA A 72 -2.48 -0.27 2.99
N LEU A 73 -3.29 0.44 2.19
CA LEU A 73 -4.23 1.45 2.68
C LEU A 73 -5.29 0.86 3.61
N ILE A 74 -5.96 -0.22 3.18
CA ILE A 74 -7.02 -0.90 3.95
C ILE A 74 -6.46 -1.43 5.28
N VAL A 75 -5.30 -2.09 5.23
CA VAL A 75 -4.61 -2.63 6.42
C VAL A 75 -4.23 -1.51 7.38
N ASN A 76 -3.64 -0.41 6.88
CA ASN A 76 -3.26 0.72 7.72
C ASN A 76 -4.48 1.38 8.40
N ILE A 77 -5.57 1.59 7.67
CA ILE A 77 -6.83 2.12 8.24
C ILE A 77 -7.36 1.17 9.33
N SER A 78 -7.30 -0.14 9.09
CA SER A 78 -7.73 -1.16 10.06
C SER A 78 -6.90 -1.10 11.34
N PHE A 79 -5.57 -0.96 11.24
CA PHE A 79 -4.72 -0.79 12.41
C PHE A 79 -5.00 0.48 13.20
N ILE A 80 -5.33 1.59 12.53
CA ILE A 80 -5.74 2.82 13.21
C ILE A 80 -7.04 2.60 13.99
N LYS A 81 -8.06 2.03 13.33
CA LYS A 81 -9.36 1.77 13.96
C LYS A 81 -9.26 0.82 15.14
N GLN A 82 -8.37 -0.18 15.08
CA GLN A 82 -8.13 -1.14 16.17
C GLN A 82 -7.17 -0.62 17.25
N ASN A 83 -6.62 0.59 17.11
CA ASN A 83 -5.57 1.13 17.99
C ASN A 83 -4.33 0.21 18.09
N ARG A 84 -3.98 -0.47 16.99
CA ARG A 84 -2.87 -1.45 16.90
C ARG A 84 -1.70 -0.93 16.07
N LEU A 85 -1.56 0.39 15.98
CA LEU A 85 -0.56 1.01 15.13
C LEU A 85 0.79 1.08 15.85
N THR A 86 1.78 0.37 15.31
CA THR A 86 3.12 0.27 15.89
C THR A 86 4.18 0.76 14.91
N LYS A 87 5.40 1.02 15.40
CA LYS A 87 6.57 1.29 14.55
C LYS A 87 6.85 0.13 13.59
N MET A 88 6.52 -1.09 13.99
CA MET A 88 6.75 -2.29 13.20
C MET A 88 5.90 -2.27 11.92
N ASN A 89 4.66 -1.80 12.03
CA ASN A 89 3.77 -1.63 10.87
C ASN A 89 4.40 -0.69 9.82
N SER A 90 5.03 0.41 10.26
CA SER A 90 5.71 1.36 9.36
C SER A 90 6.89 0.73 8.63
N ILE A 91 7.70 -0.07 9.33
CA ILE A 91 8.85 -0.77 8.74
C ILE A 91 8.35 -1.81 7.72
N ILE A 92 7.30 -2.57 8.06
CA ILE A 92 6.70 -3.55 7.16
C ILE A 92 6.18 -2.86 5.89
N LEU A 93 5.52 -1.70 6.00
CA LEU A 93 5.07 -0.92 4.85
C LEU A 93 6.24 -0.43 3.98
N ALA A 94 7.35 -0.01 4.59
CA ALA A 94 8.54 0.40 3.85
C ALA A 94 9.18 -0.77 3.09
N ILE A 95 9.28 -1.95 3.73
CA ILE A 95 9.75 -3.18 3.09
C ILE A 95 8.82 -3.56 1.93
N LEU A 96 7.50 -3.49 2.15
CA LEU A 96 6.51 -3.77 1.12
C LEU A 96 6.66 -2.85 -0.10
N LEU A 97 6.91 -1.55 0.12
CA LEU A 97 7.21 -0.60 -0.96
C LEU A 97 8.44 -1.03 -1.77
N VAL A 98 9.53 -1.44 -1.10
CA VAL A 98 10.74 -1.90 -1.80
C VAL A 98 10.48 -3.17 -2.60
N ILE A 99 9.82 -4.16 -2.00
CA ILE A 99 9.44 -5.42 -2.69
C ILE A 99 8.58 -5.12 -3.92
N MET A 100 7.58 -4.24 -3.77
CA MET A 100 6.70 -3.83 -4.86
C MET A 100 7.49 -3.21 -6.02
N VAL A 101 8.41 -2.28 -5.73
CA VAL A 101 9.23 -1.63 -6.76
C VAL A 101 10.15 -2.63 -7.44
N VAL A 102 10.83 -3.50 -6.69
CA VAL A 102 11.69 -4.55 -7.26
C VAL A 102 10.88 -5.50 -8.14
N PHE A 103 9.68 -5.89 -7.71
CA PHE A 103 8.78 -6.72 -8.49
C PHE A 103 8.39 -6.06 -9.82
N TYR A 104 8.00 -4.78 -9.81
CA TYR A 104 7.69 -4.07 -11.05
C TYR A 104 8.90 -3.91 -11.97
N ILE A 105 10.09 -3.66 -11.42
CA ILE A 105 11.33 -3.62 -12.20
C ILE A 105 11.63 -4.98 -12.84
N SER A 106 11.33 -6.09 -12.16
CA SER A 106 11.56 -7.44 -12.72
C SER A 106 10.58 -7.85 -13.82
N LEU A 107 9.44 -7.16 -13.94
CA LEU A 107 8.42 -7.40 -14.95
C LEU A 107 8.55 -6.51 -16.19
N MET A 108 9.34 -5.44 -16.08
CA MET A 108 9.67 -4.51 -17.15
C MET A 108 10.77 -5.10 -18.04
#